data_AF-A0AAV5T3W5-F1
#
_entry.id   AF-A0AAV5T3W5-F1
#
_cell.length_a   1.000
_cell.length_b   1.000
_cell.length_c   1.000
_cell.angle_alpha   90.00
_cell.angle_beta   90.00
_cell.angle_gamma   90.00
#
_symmetry.space_group_name_H-M   'P 1'
#
loop_
_entity.id
_entity.type
_entity.pdbx_description
1 polymer ?
#
loop_
_entity_poly.entity_id
_entity_poly.type
_entity_poly.pdbx_seq_one_letter_code
_entity_poly.pdbx_strand_id
1 'polypeptide(L)'
;FQKPVAKSAWSGVLPSKTQPNMCTQETTAANGEDCLYLNVYAPATVPAEGTRSTLHLSGLPVFIVVHGGAYATGSVQEGTPLHISKNLEAKGLVVVAIQYRVGPLGFCTTKDSVLPGNYGRNVGRQDAKWVRDNIAAFGGNPNDVTAYGGSAGAALIDALHLTPNTTTP
;
A
#
# COMPACT_ATOMS: atom_id res chain seq x y z
N PHE A 1 7.52 -4.70 -17.40
CA PHE A 1 6.12 -4.87 -17.90
C PHE A 1 5.45 -6.20 -17.55
N GLN A 2 5.97 -7.03 -16.64
CA GLN A 2 5.28 -8.26 -16.23
C GLN A 2 4.34 -8.03 -15.05
N LYS A 3 3.48 -9.00 -14.76
CA LYS A 3 2.72 -9.02 -13.49
C LYS A 3 3.71 -9.03 -12.32
N PRO A 4 3.37 -8.37 -11.19
CA PRO A 4 4.21 -8.49 -10.00
C PRO A 4 4.23 -9.96 -9.55
N VAL A 5 5.35 -10.39 -9.00
CA VAL A 5 5.55 -11.71 -8.42
C VAL A 5 5.81 -11.56 -6.93
N ALA A 6 5.43 -12.57 -6.14
CA ALA A 6 5.72 -12.58 -4.72
C ALA A 6 7.23 -12.48 -4.48
N LYS A 7 7.63 -11.61 -3.56
CA LYS A 7 9.03 -11.49 -3.13
C LYS A 7 9.45 -12.77 -2.43
N SER A 8 10.63 -13.29 -2.76
CA SER A 8 11.22 -14.43 -2.05
C SER A 8 11.41 -14.11 -0.57
N ALA A 9 11.25 -15.12 0.29
CA ALA A 9 11.59 -14.99 1.69
C ALA A 9 13.07 -14.63 1.87
N TRP A 10 13.38 -13.92 2.95
CA TRP A 10 14.73 -13.54 3.35
C TRP A 10 15.06 -14.09 4.74
N SER A 11 16.35 -14.24 5.03
CA SER A 11 16.84 -14.55 6.36
C SER A 11 17.22 -13.29 7.13
N GLY A 12 17.02 -13.29 8.45
CA GLY A 12 17.36 -12.15 9.30
C GLY A 12 16.31 -11.03 9.27
N VAL A 13 16.71 -9.84 9.71
CA VAL A 13 15.82 -8.66 9.81
C VAL A 13 15.98 -7.79 8.58
N LEU A 14 14.86 -7.50 7.90
CA LEU A 14 14.84 -6.55 6.80
C LEU A 14 14.88 -5.11 7.35
N PRO A 15 15.88 -4.29 7.01
CA PRO A 15 15.88 -2.88 7.41
C PRO A 15 14.71 -2.13 6.76
N SER A 16 13.81 -1.58 7.57
CA SER A 16 12.56 -0.95 7.11
C SER A 16 12.31 0.44 7.70
N LYS A 17 13.37 1.15 8.12
CA LYS A 17 13.29 2.48 8.74
C LYS A 17 13.43 3.65 7.76
N THR A 18 13.82 3.36 6.52
CA THR A 18 14.01 4.35 5.46
C THR A 18 12.94 4.16 4.40
N GLN A 19 12.55 5.26 3.78
CA GLN A 19 11.63 5.19 2.66
C GLN A 19 12.29 4.48 1.46
N PRO A 20 11.58 3.57 0.77
CA PRO A 20 12.09 2.92 -0.43
C PRO A 20 12.11 3.88 -1.63
N ASN A 21 12.65 3.46 -2.76
CA ASN A 21 12.58 4.26 -3.98
C ASN A 21 11.12 4.48 -4.41
N MET A 22 10.84 5.66 -4.97
CA MET A 22 9.61 5.84 -5.75
C MET A 22 9.68 4.98 -7.02
N CYS A 23 8.54 4.67 -7.62
CA CYS A 23 8.56 4.07 -8.94
C CYS A 23 9.07 5.05 -9.99
N THR A 24 9.80 4.55 -11.00
CA THR A 24 10.35 5.35 -12.09
C THR A 24 9.30 6.27 -12.70
N GLN A 25 9.60 7.57 -12.65
CA GLN A 25 8.75 8.66 -13.12
C GLN A 25 9.60 9.92 -13.31
N GLU A 26 9.05 10.94 -13.97
CA GLU A 26 9.71 12.23 -14.15
C GLU A 26 9.71 13.01 -12.82
N THR A 27 10.83 12.98 -12.09
CA THR A 27 10.99 13.64 -10.80
C THR A 27 12.48 13.82 -10.47
N THR A 28 12.79 14.76 -9.58
CA THR A 28 14.16 14.99 -9.07
C THR A 28 14.50 14.12 -7.85
N ALA A 29 13.52 13.46 -7.24
CA ALA A 29 13.73 12.59 -6.08
C ALA A 29 14.02 11.14 -6.47
N ALA A 30 14.62 10.38 -5.55
CA ALA A 30 15.10 9.02 -5.80
C ALA A 30 13.97 8.08 -6.27
N ASN A 31 14.17 7.46 -7.44
CA ASN A 31 13.22 6.54 -8.05
C ASN A 31 13.92 5.38 -8.77
N GLY A 32 13.18 4.30 -9.03
CA GLY A 32 13.68 3.12 -9.75
C GLY A 32 12.59 2.08 -10.01
N GLU A 33 12.95 0.98 -10.70
CA GLU A 33 12.01 -0.13 -10.95
C GLU A 33 11.79 -1.03 -9.72
N ASP A 34 12.78 -1.11 -8.81
CA ASP A 34 12.60 -1.72 -7.50
C ASP A 34 11.86 -0.75 -6.56
N CYS A 35 10.54 -0.70 -6.72
CA CYS A 35 9.67 0.27 -6.07
C CYS A 35 8.37 -0.33 -5.49
N LEU A 36 8.16 -1.63 -5.63
CA LEU A 36 6.97 -2.33 -5.13
C LEU A 36 7.10 -2.60 -3.63
N TYR A 37 6.94 -1.54 -2.85
CA TYR A 37 6.98 -1.54 -1.41
C TYR A 37 5.66 -1.00 -0.84
N LEU A 38 5.40 -1.31 0.41
CA LEU A 38 4.35 -0.67 1.20
C LEU A 38 4.94 -0.16 2.50
N ASN A 39 4.32 0.87 3.05
CA ASN A 39 4.65 1.40 4.37
C ASN A 39 3.53 1.07 5.33
N VAL A 40 3.88 0.52 6.50
CA VAL A 40 2.95 0.32 7.60
C VAL A 40 3.20 1.35 8.67
N TYR A 41 2.17 2.10 9.03
CA TYR A 41 2.15 3.00 10.18
C TYR A 41 1.20 2.40 11.19
N ALA A 42 1.71 2.02 12.36
CA ALA A 42 0.93 1.40 13.41
C ALA A 42 1.19 2.13 14.73
N PRO A 43 0.15 2.45 15.51
CA PRO A 43 0.31 3.11 16.79
C PRO A 43 1.10 2.19 17.74
N ALA A 44 2.19 2.72 18.31
CA ALA A 44 3.07 1.93 19.17
C ALA A 44 2.35 1.44 20.46
N THR A 45 1.45 2.27 21.00
CA THR A 45 0.62 2.07 22.21
C THR A 45 -0.35 3.25 22.34
N VAL A 46 -1.57 3.05 22.84
CA VAL A 46 -2.36 4.15 23.45
C VAL A 46 -2.16 4.13 24.97
N PRO A 47 -2.16 5.30 25.65
CA PRO A 47 -2.28 5.32 27.09
C PRO A 47 -3.61 4.67 27.47
N ALA A 48 -3.57 3.58 28.22
CA ALA A 48 -4.77 3.13 28.93
C ALA A 48 -5.07 4.18 30.00
N GLU A 49 -6.20 4.88 29.91
CA GLU A 49 -6.62 5.83 30.93
C GLU A 49 -6.46 5.20 32.33
N GLY A 50 -5.65 5.82 33.18
CA GLY A 50 -5.46 5.40 34.57
C GLY A 50 -4.51 4.22 34.82
N THR A 51 -3.76 3.69 33.84
CA THR A 51 -2.78 2.61 34.12
C THR A 51 -1.39 2.84 33.50
N ARG A 52 -0.34 2.33 34.16
CA ARG A 52 1.06 2.30 33.67
C ARG A 52 1.37 1.10 32.75
N SER A 53 0.34 0.49 32.14
CA SER A 53 0.52 -0.69 31.28
C SER A 53 0.53 -0.30 29.80
N THR A 54 1.52 -0.76 29.05
CA THR A 54 1.54 -0.69 27.58
C THR A 54 0.65 -1.80 27.03
N LEU A 55 -0.57 -1.49 26.59
CA LEU A 55 -1.40 -2.44 25.85
C LEU A 55 -0.83 -2.56 24.43
N HIS A 56 -0.45 -3.77 24.05
CA HIS A 56 -0.24 -4.09 22.64
C HIS A 56 -1.62 -4.02 21.97
N LEU A 57 -1.84 -2.95 21.21
CA LEU A 57 -3.10 -2.75 20.52
C LEU A 57 -3.25 -3.86 19.47
N SER A 58 -4.34 -4.61 19.56
CA SER A 58 -4.68 -5.66 18.61
C SER A 58 -6.12 -5.48 18.15
N GLY A 59 -6.41 -5.92 16.93
CA GLY A 59 -7.73 -5.78 16.33
C GLY A 59 -8.09 -4.37 15.89
N LEU A 60 -7.09 -3.50 15.67
CA LEU A 60 -7.33 -2.12 15.22
C LEU A 60 -7.87 -2.07 13.79
N PRO A 61 -8.75 -1.12 13.45
CA PRO A 61 -9.15 -0.88 12.06
C PRO A 61 -7.94 -0.62 11.18
N VAL A 62 -7.95 -1.22 9.98
CA VAL A 62 -6.87 -1.10 9.00
C VAL A 62 -7.32 -0.16 7.88
N PHE A 63 -6.48 0.83 7.57
CA PHE A 63 -6.72 1.79 6.52
C PHE A 63 -5.68 1.67 5.42
N ILE A 64 -6.10 1.35 4.19
CA ILE A 64 -5.22 1.28 3.03
C ILE A 64 -5.23 2.63 2.30
N VAL A 65 -4.06 3.21 2.04
CA VAL A 65 -3.91 4.47 1.29
C VAL A 65 -3.28 4.19 -0.07
N VAL A 66 -4.00 4.54 -1.14
CA VAL A 66 -3.55 4.44 -2.53
C VAL A 66 -3.39 5.85 -3.12
N HIS A 67 -2.16 6.20 -3.49
CA HIS A 67 -1.87 7.53 -4.02
C HIS A 67 -2.50 7.76 -5.41
N GLY A 68 -2.78 9.03 -5.73
CA GLY A 68 -3.19 9.46 -7.06
C GLY A 68 -2.00 9.72 -7.98
N GLY A 69 -2.20 10.56 -9.02
CA GLY A 69 -1.14 10.96 -9.95
C GLY A 69 -1.40 10.57 -11.41
N ALA A 70 -2.68 10.51 -11.81
CA ALA A 70 -3.12 10.24 -13.19
C ALA A 70 -2.49 8.99 -13.83
N TYR A 71 -2.14 7.99 -13.01
CA TYR A 71 -1.40 6.78 -13.40
C TYR A 71 0.01 7.04 -13.94
N ALA A 72 0.49 8.28 -13.98
CA ALA A 72 1.75 8.70 -14.58
C ALA A 72 2.83 8.99 -13.53
N THR A 73 2.42 9.50 -12.37
CA THR A 73 3.31 9.89 -11.27
C THR A 73 2.68 9.52 -9.92
N GLY A 74 3.38 9.83 -8.84
CA GLY A 74 2.90 9.73 -7.47
C GLY A 74 3.75 8.83 -6.59
N SER A 75 3.62 9.03 -5.29
CA SER A 75 4.22 8.16 -4.27
C SER A 75 3.52 8.27 -2.91
N VAL A 76 3.55 7.20 -2.12
CA VAL A 76 3.15 7.15 -0.70
C VAL A 76 3.97 8.09 0.20
N GLN A 77 5.10 8.57 -0.31
CA GLN A 77 6.00 9.49 0.38
C GLN A 77 5.64 10.96 0.13
N GLU A 78 4.78 11.23 -0.84
CA GLU A 78 4.35 12.58 -1.17
C GLU A 78 3.41 13.13 -0.08
N GLY A 79 3.32 14.47 -0.03
CA GLY A 79 2.70 15.18 1.08
C GLY A 79 1.31 14.67 1.47
N THR A 80 0.41 14.48 0.50
CA THR A 80 -0.97 14.07 0.81
C THR A 80 -1.06 12.63 1.34
N PRO A 81 -0.56 11.58 0.64
CA PRO A 81 -0.57 10.21 1.19
C PRO A 81 0.14 10.08 2.53
N LEU A 82 1.30 10.73 2.70
CA LEU A 82 2.07 10.69 3.94
C LEU A 82 1.33 11.35 5.10
N HIS A 83 0.73 12.52 4.87
CA HIS A 83 0.01 13.26 5.89
C HIS A 83 -1.26 12.52 6.35
N ILE A 84 -2.03 11.96 5.41
CA ILE A 84 -3.18 11.10 5.73
C ILE A 84 -2.73 9.92 6.59
N SER A 85 -1.64 9.26 6.21
CA SER A 85 -1.16 8.08 6.92
C SER A 85 -0.77 8.37 8.36
N LYS A 86 0.00 9.44 8.59
CA LYS A 86 0.40 9.85 9.95
C LYS A 86 -0.80 10.32 10.79
N ASN A 87 -1.75 11.04 10.19
CA ASN A 87 -2.92 11.53 10.92
C ASN A 87 -3.87 10.42 11.33
N LEU A 88 -4.03 9.37 10.52
CA LEU A 88 -4.86 8.21 10.86
C LEU A 88 -4.17 7.30 11.89
N GLU A 89 -2.86 7.11 11.77
CA GLU A 89 -2.08 6.39 12.78
C GLU A 89 -2.15 7.08 14.15
N ALA A 90 -1.99 8.40 14.19
CA ALA A 90 -2.16 9.20 15.42
C ALA A 90 -3.59 9.11 16.03
N LYS A 91 -4.58 8.66 15.25
CA LYS A 91 -5.96 8.41 15.71
C LYS A 91 -6.21 6.95 16.11
N GLY A 92 -5.17 6.12 16.14
CA GLY A 92 -5.26 4.73 16.59
C GLY A 92 -5.61 3.72 15.49
N LEU A 93 -5.43 4.06 14.21
CA LEU A 93 -5.62 3.13 13.10
C LEU A 93 -4.29 2.54 12.64
N VAL A 94 -4.31 1.32 12.15
CA VAL A 94 -3.17 0.76 11.39
C VAL A 94 -3.30 1.20 9.95
N VAL A 95 -2.30 1.90 9.40
CA VAL A 95 -2.34 2.40 8.02
C VAL A 95 -1.34 1.65 7.16
N VAL A 96 -1.78 1.22 5.98
CA VAL A 96 -0.93 0.61 4.94
C VAL A 96 -0.95 1.48 3.70
N ALA A 97 0.14 2.18 3.43
CA ALA A 97 0.30 2.98 2.22
C ALA A 97 1.00 2.16 1.13
N ILE A 98 0.36 1.99 -0.02
CA ILE A 98 0.82 1.09 -1.10
C ILE A 98 1.48 1.88 -2.23
N GLN A 99 2.72 1.53 -2.59
CA GLN A 99 3.34 1.98 -3.85
C GLN A 99 2.94 1.11 -5.02
N TYR A 100 2.82 1.74 -6.18
CA TYR A 100 2.62 1.03 -7.42
C TYR A 100 3.35 1.63 -8.61
N ARG A 101 3.62 0.80 -9.61
CA ARG A 101 4.24 1.23 -10.87
C ARG A 101 3.34 2.24 -11.57
N VAL A 102 3.93 3.36 -11.96
CA VAL A 102 3.30 4.44 -12.70
C VAL A 102 3.84 4.53 -14.12
N GLY A 103 3.27 5.42 -14.92
CA GLY A 103 3.70 5.71 -16.29
C GLY A 103 3.63 4.49 -17.20
N PRO A 104 4.46 4.45 -18.26
CA PRO A 104 4.50 3.34 -19.19
C PRO A 104 4.80 2.00 -18.50
N LEU A 105 5.67 1.96 -17.50
CA LEU A 105 6.06 0.71 -16.81
C LEU A 105 4.90 0.05 -16.04
N GLY A 106 3.91 0.84 -15.61
CA GLY A 106 2.70 0.36 -14.94
C GLY A 106 1.49 0.15 -15.86
N PHE A 107 1.39 0.92 -16.95
CA PHE A 107 0.12 1.04 -17.69
C PHE A 107 0.23 0.90 -19.22
N CYS A 108 1.43 0.73 -19.78
CA CYS A 108 1.59 0.51 -21.22
C CYS A 108 0.94 -0.81 -21.66
N THR A 109 0.28 -0.79 -22.82
CA THR A 109 -0.36 -1.95 -23.43
C THR A 109 -0.42 -1.82 -24.95
N THR A 110 -0.16 -2.93 -25.64
CA THR A 110 -0.45 -3.09 -27.09
C THR A 110 -1.79 -3.80 -27.33
N LYS A 111 -2.46 -4.23 -26.25
CA LYS A 111 -3.71 -5.01 -26.25
C LYS A 111 -3.61 -6.37 -26.97
N ASP A 112 -2.40 -6.85 -27.22
CA ASP A 112 -2.11 -8.20 -27.69
C ASP A 112 -1.56 -9.09 -26.56
N SER A 113 -1.14 -10.31 -26.89
CA SER A 113 -0.58 -11.26 -25.92
C SER A 113 0.81 -10.89 -25.38
N VAL A 114 1.54 -10.00 -26.06
CA VAL A 114 2.89 -9.58 -25.66
C VAL A 114 2.81 -8.55 -24.53
N LEU A 115 1.93 -7.56 -24.67
CA LEU A 115 1.71 -6.52 -23.66
C LEU A 115 0.21 -6.30 -23.40
N PRO A 116 -0.49 -7.28 -22.78
CA PRO A 116 -1.95 -7.24 -22.57
C PRO A 116 -2.45 -6.11 -21.65
N GLY A 117 -1.54 -5.39 -20.98
CA GLY A 117 -1.88 -4.28 -20.11
C GLY A 117 -2.43 -4.72 -18.75
N ASN A 118 -3.17 -3.80 -18.10
CA ASN A 118 -3.76 -4.01 -16.76
C ASN A 118 -2.73 -4.33 -15.66
N TYR A 119 -1.45 -3.96 -15.81
CA TYR A 119 -0.44 -4.24 -14.78
C TYR A 119 -0.67 -3.41 -13.52
N GLY A 120 -1.09 -2.15 -13.67
CA GLY A 120 -1.62 -1.32 -12.60
C GLY A 120 -2.89 -1.87 -11.92
N ARG A 121 -3.62 -2.80 -12.54
CA ARG A 121 -4.80 -3.45 -11.93
C ARG A 121 -4.45 -4.64 -11.03
N ASN A 122 -3.21 -5.13 -11.09
CA ASN A 122 -2.69 -6.11 -10.13
C ASN A 122 -2.20 -5.44 -8.85
N VAL A 123 -1.99 -4.12 -8.90
CA VAL A 123 -1.83 -3.27 -7.73
C VAL A 123 -3.11 -3.39 -6.93
N GLY A 124 -2.98 -3.66 -5.64
CA GLY A 124 -4.12 -3.89 -4.77
C GLY A 124 -4.45 -5.36 -4.58
N ARG A 125 -4.28 -6.27 -5.56
CA ARG A 125 -4.53 -7.71 -5.31
C ARG A 125 -3.45 -8.35 -4.46
N GLN A 126 -2.18 -8.15 -4.86
CA GLN A 126 -1.05 -8.65 -4.09
C GLN A 126 -0.90 -7.91 -2.78
N ASP A 127 -1.18 -6.60 -2.79
CA ASP A 127 -1.10 -5.78 -1.59
C ASP A 127 -2.24 -6.09 -0.61
N ALA A 128 -3.49 -6.26 -1.05
CA ALA A 128 -4.58 -6.70 -0.18
C ALA A 128 -4.35 -8.11 0.35
N LYS A 129 -3.79 -9.02 -0.46
CA LYS A 129 -3.33 -10.33 0.02
C LYS A 129 -2.26 -10.17 1.10
N TRP A 130 -1.28 -9.30 0.89
CA TRP A 130 -0.25 -9.03 1.89
C TRP A 130 -0.86 -8.48 3.18
N VAL A 131 -1.79 -7.52 3.09
CA VAL A 131 -2.50 -6.96 4.25
C VAL A 131 -3.23 -8.06 5.00
N ARG A 132 -4.07 -8.85 4.32
CA ARG A 132 -4.81 -9.96 4.93
C ARG A 132 -3.89 -10.94 5.64
N ASP A 133 -2.78 -11.31 5.00
CA ASP A 133 -1.88 -12.36 5.49
C ASP A 133 -0.93 -11.85 6.60
N ASN A 134 -0.68 -10.53 6.72
CA ASN A 134 0.39 -9.99 7.59
C ASN A 134 -0.05 -8.92 8.60
N ILE A 135 -1.16 -8.21 8.40
CA ILE A 135 -1.45 -6.98 9.15
C ILE A 135 -1.71 -7.21 10.64
N ALA A 136 -2.13 -8.43 11.01
CA ALA A 136 -2.29 -8.84 12.40
C ALA A 136 -0.99 -8.72 13.21
N ALA A 137 0.18 -8.93 12.58
CA ALA A 137 1.48 -8.76 13.23
C ALA A 137 1.81 -7.28 13.56
N PHE A 138 1.05 -6.34 13.00
CA PHE A 138 1.14 -4.90 13.24
C PHE A 138 -0.01 -4.39 14.11
N GLY A 139 -0.81 -5.28 14.72
CA GLY A 139 -1.95 -4.93 15.57
C GLY A 139 -3.26 -4.67 14.81
N GLY A 140 -3.27 -4.78 13.49
CA GLY A 140 -4.45 -4.54 12.66
C GLY A 140 -5.40 -5.74 12.59
N ASN A 141 -6.69 -5.48 12.40
CA ASN A 141 -7.69 -6.49 12.11
C ASN A 141 -7.79 -6.73 10.58
N PRO A 142 -7.41 -7.90 10.06
CA PRO A 142 -7.51 -8.18 8.63
C PRO A 142 -8.96 -8.24 8.11
N ASN A 143 -9.95 -8.30 9.00
CA ASN A 143 -11.38 -8.33 8.66
C ASN A 143 -12.06 -6.97 8.80
N ASP A 144 -11.33 -5.91 9.20
CA ASP A 144 -11.82 -4.54 9.29
C ASP A 144 -10.90 -3.61 8.51
N VAL A 145 -11.02 -3.69 7.18
CA VAL A 145 -10.14 -3.01 6.23
C VAL A 145 -10.95 -2.01 5.42
N THR A 146 -10.56 -0.74 5.47
CA THR A 146 -11.09 0.32 4.61
C THR A 146 -9.99 0.81 3.67
N ALA A 147 -10.31 1.06 2.41
CA ALA A 147 -9.37 1.63 1.44
C ALA A 147 -9.78 3.05 1.05
N TYR A 148 -8.79 3.93 0.92
CA TYR A 148 -8.92 5.30 0.43
C TYR A 148 -7.94 5.54 -0.70
N GLY A 149 -8.39 6.26 -1.71
CA GLY A 149 -7.53 6.80 -2.74
C GLY A 149 -8.09 8.11 -3.28
N GLY A 150 -7.19 9.00 -3.69
CA GLY A 150 -7.56 10.23 -4.39
C GLY A 150 -7.35 10.09 -5.90
N SER A 151 -8.28 10.60 -6.72
CA SER A 151 -8.14 10.63 -8.18
C SER A 151 -7.86 9.23 -8.76
N ALA A 152 -6.73 9.03 -9.46
CA ALA A 152 -6.32 7.72 -9.99
C ALA A 152 -6.30 6.61 -8.92
N GLY A 153 -5.97 6.93 -7.66
CA GLY A 153 -6.00 5.97 -6.56
C GLY A 153 -7.42 5.48 -6.25
N ALA A 154 -8.43 6.35 -6.33
CA ALA A 154 -9.83 5.95 -6.17
C ALA A 154 -10.26 5.01 -7.30
N ALA A 155 -9.92 5.36 -8.54
CA ALA A 155 -10.23 4.53 -9.70
C ALA A 155 -9.55 3.15 -9.66
N LEU A 156 -8.35 3.04 -9.08
CA LEU A 156 -7.70 1.74 -8.82
C LEU A 156 -8.46 0.90 -7.78
N ILE A 157 -8.95 1.53 -6.71
CA ILE A 157 -9.77 0.85 -5.69
C ILE A 157 -11.10 0.39 -6.29
N ASP A 158 -11.78 1.25 -7.07
CA ASP A 158 -13.02 0.89 -7.75
C ASP A 158 -12.79 -0.28 -8.73
N ALA A 159 -11.71 -0.21 -9.51
CA ALA A 159 -11.35 -1.30 -10.42
C ALA A 159 -11.05 -2.62 -9.68
N LEU A 160 -10.52 -2.57 -8.45
CA LEU A 160 -10.31 -3.75 -7.63
C LEU A 160 -11.67 -4.39 -7.27
N HIS A 161 -12.62 -3.61 -6.74
CA HIS A 161 -13.95 -4.09 -6.35
C HIS A 161 -14.77 -4.64 -7.52
N LEU A 162 -14.58 -4.10 -8.72
CA LEU A 162 -15.32 -4.54 -9.92
C LEU A 162 -14.75 -5.80 -10.57
N THR A 163 -13.61 -6.32 -10.10
CA THR A 163 -13.01 -7.50 -10.70
C THR A 163 -13.42 -8.80 -10.01
N PRO A 164 -14.01 -9.77 -10.73
CA PRO A 164 -14.26 -11.09 -10.17
C PRO A 164 -12.97 -11.71 -9.62
N ASN A 165 -13.07 -12.39 -8.48
CA ASN A 165 -11.98 -13.02 -7.72
C ASN A 165 -11.12 -12.09 -6.83
N THR A 166 -11.56 -10.88 -6.53
CA THR A 166 -11.17 -10.28 -5.25
C THR A 166 -12.07 -10.88 -4.20
N THR A 167 -11.55 -11.85 -3.44
CA THR A 167 -12.09 -12.08 -2.11
C THR A 167 -11.92 -10.75 -1.38
N THR A 168 -13.01 -9.98 -1.26
CA THR A 168 -13.20 -9.13 -0.09
C THR A 168 -12.81 -9.94 1.13
N PRO A 169 -12.10 -9.34 2.11
CA PRO A 169 -11.76 -10.03 3.35
C PRO A 169 -12.95 -10.79 3.93
#